data_AF-A0A2S4KUF6-F1
#
_entry.id   AF-A0A2S4KUF6-F1
#
_cell.length_a   1.000
_cell.length_b   1.000
_cell.length_c   1.000
_cell.angle_alpha   90.00
_cell.angle_beta   90.00
_cell.angle_gamma   90.00
#
_symmetry.space_group_name_H-M   'P 1'
#
loop_
_entity.id
_entity.type
_entity.pdbx_description
1 polymer ?
#
loop_
_entity_poly.entity_id
_entity_poly.type
_entity_poly.pdbx_seq_one_letter_code
_entity_poly.pdbx_strand_id
1 'polypeptide(L)'
;MLLLLPLLLSALSALSAAVLVPGPTGPFAVAIKVQPLTDTSRRDPLDPTGRSPHRRLLISAFLPVDTRRGACPAASLPYMTPAVAAWYGTQAAANGLPGHLFGAFEMEACDLDRLPVCGRREGNKGEYPLVLFSPGFGDSRLLYGAMARSLASRGYVVVTVDHPFDAMAVEFPDGSVIRGANISDADPAAVEKVVQVSEATRWPVAVVGHPAYTDSHAPQVRSDDLSFILDQLHNRTIRGPLLGNFPGRLALDKTVVMGHSLGGAAAAAVTRSDARVRGGADLDG
;
A
#
# COMPACT_ATOMS: atom_id res chain seq x y z
N MET A 1 -50.37 -5.73 16.68
CA MET A 1 -49.72 -4.56 16.05
C MET A 1 -48.43 -4.11 16.76
N LEU A 2 -47.78 -4.95 17.58
CA LEU A 2 -46.52 -4.61 18.29
C LEU A 2 -45.30 -5.48 17.89
N LEU A 3 -45.49 -6.47 17.00
CA LEU A 3 -44.42 -7.38 16.57
C LEU A 3 -43.73 -6.96 15.25
N LEU A 4 -44.22 -5.92 14.58
CA LEU A 4 -43.65 -5.44 13.31
C LEU A 4 -42.49 -4.46 13.52
N LEU A 5 -42.42 -3.78 14.68
CA LEU A 5 -41.37 -2.81 15.00
C LEU A 5 -39.96 -3.43 15.17
N PRO A 6 -39.77 -4.57 15.88
CA PRO A 6 -38.45 -5.19 15.98
C PRO A 6 -38.01 -5.89 14.69
N LEU A 7 -38.95 -6.34 13.84
CA LEU A 7 -38.64 -6.89 12.51
C LEU A 7 -38.19 -5.80 11.53
N LEU A 8 -38.77 -4.60 11.60
CA LEU A 8 -38.32 -3.46 10.80
C LEU A 8 -36.94 -2.97 11.26
N LEU A 9 -36.62 -2.96 12.57
CA LEU A 9 -35.28 -2.61 13.04
C LEU A 9 -34.22 -3.67 12.69
N SER A 10 -34.57 -4.96 12.71
CA SER A 10 -33.64 -6.04 12.32
C SER A 10 -33.45 -6.16 10.80
N ALA A 11 -34.43 -5.73 10.00
CA ALA A 11 -34.29 -5.63 8.55
C ALA A 11 -33.41 -4.44 8.10
N LEU A 12 -33.23 -3.39 8.91
CA LEU A 12 -32.27 -2.32 8.62
C LEU A 12 -30.80 -2.72 8.89
N SER A 13 -30.55 -3.73 9.73
CA SER A 13 -29.20 -4.22 10.07
C SER A 13 -28.59 -5.19 9.04
N ALA A 14 -29.29 -5.50 7.94
CA ALA A 14 -28.80 -6.41 6.90
C ALA A 14 -28.47 -5.74 5.56
N LEU A 15 -28.48 -4.40 5.51
CA LEU A 15 -27.83 -3.67 4.41
C LEU A 15 -26.38 -3.43 4.81
N SER A 16 -25.53 -4.45 4.61
CA SER A 16 -24.10 -4.20 4.45
C SER A 16 -23.93 -3.48 3.11
N ALA A 17 -24.25 -2.19 3.09
CA ALA A 17 -24.00 -1.35 1.93
C ALA A 17 -22.50 -1.08 1.91
N ALA A 18 -21.85 -1.38 0.78
CA ALA A 18 -20.48 -0.97 0.55
C ALA A 18 -20.36 0.53 0.79
N VAL A 19 -19.38 0.94 1.61
CA VAL A 19 -19.08 2.35 1.88
C VAL A 19 -18.09 2.81 0.84
N LEU A 20 -18.59 3.53 -0.18
CA LEU A 20 -17.75 4.07 -1.22
C LEU A 20 -16.94 5.27 -0.68
N VAL A 21 -15.61 5.13 -0.68
CA VAL A 21 -14.70 6.25 -0.49
C VAL A 21 -14.71 7.07 -1.78
N PRO A 22 -15.30 8.30 -1.76
CA PRO A 22 -15.54 9.06 -2.98
C PRO A 22 -14.25 9.33 -3.76
N GLY A 23 -14.41 9.58 -5.06
CA GLY A 23 -13.33 9.98 -5.96
C GLY A 23 -12.57 11.21 -5.43
N PRO A 24 -11.25 11.30 -5.67
CA PRO A 24 -10.49 12.50 -5.33
C PRO A 24 -10.95 13.69 -6.19
N THR A 25 -10.86 14.92 -5.66
CA THR A 25 -11.44 16.13 -6.27
C THR A 25 -10.55 16.83 -7.31
N GLY A 26 -9.38 16.26 -7.61
CA GLY A 26 -8.47 16.83 -8.60
C GLY A 26 -8.94 16.63 -10.05
N PRO A 27 -8.31 17.33 -11.02
CA PRO A 27 -8.73 17.27 -12.43
C PRO A 27 -8.42 15.94 -13.14
N PHE A 28 -7.59 15.08 -12.55
CA PHE A 28 -7.26 13.77 -13.10
C PHE A 28 -8.08 12.67 -12.42
N ALA A 29 -8.68 11.78 -13.22
CA ALA A 29 -9.17 10.50 -12.71
C ALA A 29 -7.97 9.63 -12.31
N VAL A 30 -8.18 8.66 -11.43
CA VAL A 30 -7.08 7.86 -10.88
C VAL A 30 -7.26 6.39 -11.18
N ALA A 31 -6.37 5.83 -11.98
CA ALA A 31 -6.28 4.38 -12.16
C ALA A 31 -5.36 3.77 -11.10
N ILE A 32 -5.63 2.51 -10.73
CA ILE A 32 -4.85 1.80 -9.71
C ILE A 32 -4.31 0.50 -10.32
N LYS A 33 -3.00 0.26 -10.19
CA LYS A 33 -2.34 -0.99 -10.60
C LYS A 33 -1.53 -1.55 -9.44
N VAL A 34 -1.58 -2.87 -9.25
CA VAL A 34 -0.81 -3.58 -8.23
C VAL A 34 0.32 -4.34 -8.91
N GLN A 35 1.54 -4.24 -8.38
CA GLN A 35 2.70 -4.93 -8.93
C GLN A 35 3.49 -5.62 -7.80
N PRO A 36 3.59 -6.96 -7.80
CA PRO A 36 4.51 -7.67 -6.93
C PRO A 36 5.93 -7.52 -7.46
N LEU A 37 6.89 -7.43 -6.53
CA LEU A 37 8.31 -7.31 -6.81
C LEU A 37 9.08 -8.33 -5.98
N THR A 38 10.17 -8.85 -6.53
CA THR A 38 11.10 -9.71 -5.80
C THR A 38 12.51 -9.22 -6.07
N ASP A 39 13.18 -8.78 -5.02
CA ASP A 39 14.59 -8.46 -5.03
C ASP A 39 15.39 -9.74 -4.77
N THR A 40 15.95 -10.28 -5.85
CA THR A 40 16.74 -11.52 -5.80
C THR A 40 18.15 -11.30 -5.27
N SER A 41 18.59 -10.04 -5.11
CA SER A 41 19.93 -9.68 -4.62
C SER A 41 20.03 -9.65 -3.10
N ARG A 42 18.90 -9.50 -2.40
CA ARG A 42 18.83 -9.44 -0.93
C ARG A 42 18.06 -10.62 -0.37
N ARG A 43 18.64 -11.32 0.62
CA ARG A 43 17.85 -12.16 1.54
C ARG A 43 16.88 -11.27 2.30
N ASP A 44 15.68 -11.75 2.63
CA ASP A 44 14.72 -10.93 3.36
C ASP A 44 15.25 -10.59 4.76
N PRO A 45 15.56 -9.32 5.06
CA PRO A 45 16.15 -8.95 6.35
C PRO A 45 15.09 -8.89 7.47
N LEU A 46 13.80 -8.92 7.13
CA LEU A 46 12.70 -8.82 8.10
C LEU A 46 12.03 -10.17 8.37
N ASP A 47 12.39 -11.23 7.63
CA ASP A 47 11.89 -12.58 7.91
C ASP A 47 12.47 -13.09 9.24
N PRO A 48 11.64 -13.28 10.28
CA PRO A 48 12.11 -13.71 11.60
C PRO A 48 12.68 -15.13 11.60
N THR A 49 12.34 -15.94 10.58
CA THR A 49 12.86 -17.29 10.42
C THR A 49 14.17 -17.33 9.63
N GLY A 50 14.53 -16.23 8.95
CA GLY A 50 15.70 -16.14 8.09
C GLY A 50 15.65 -17.05 6.86
N ARG A 51 14.50 -17.66 6.54
CA ARG A 51 14.39 -18.70 5.49
C ARG A 51 14.12 -18.11 4.11
N SER A 52 13.47 -16.96 4.03
CA SER A 52 13.13 -16.24 2.80
C SER A 52 14.39 -15.82 2.04
N PRO A 53 14.77 -16.50 0.94
CA PRO A 53 16.04 -16.25 0.26
C PRO A 53 16.06 -14.93 -0.52
N HIS A 54 14.90 -14.34 -0.74
CA HIS A 54 14.71 -13.12 -1.54
C HIS A 54 13.73 -12.18 -0.84
N ARG A 55 13.98 -10.87 -0.93
CA ARG A 55 13.11 -9.82 -0.37
C ARG A 55 11.95 -9.56 -1.33
N ARG A 56 10.73 -9.90 -0.92
CA ARG A 56 9.51 -9.59 -1.68
C ARG A 56 8.98 -8.22 -1.27
N LEU A 57 8.39 -7.49 -2.21
CA LEU A 57 7.65 -6.25 -1.96
C LEU A 57 6.36 -6.25 -2.76
N LEU A 58 5.39 -5.47 -2.33
CA LEU A 58 4.15 -5.28 -3.08
C LEU A 58 3.84 -3.80 -3.17
N ILE A 59 3.64 -3.30 -4.39
CA ILE A 59 3.36 -1.89 -4.62
C ILE A 59 1.98 -1.67 -5.23
N SER A 60 1.36 -0.53 -4.92
CA SER A 60 0.21 0.01 -5.64
C SER A 60 0.62 1.31 -6.33
N ALA A 61 0.44 1.38 -7.65
CA ALA A 61 0.59 2.60 -8.43
C ALA A 61 -0.77 3.27 -8.67
N PHE A 62 -0.84 4.55 -8.35
CA PHE A 62 -1.97 5.44 -8.58
C PHE A 62 -1.60 6.38 -9.74
N LEU A 63 -2.32 6.25 -10.85
CA LEU A 63 -1.94 6.78 -12.15
C LEU A 63 -2.92 7.89 -12.59
N PRO A 64 -2.44 9.11 -12.86
CA PRO A 64 -3.28 10.26 -13.25
C PRO A 64 -3.76 10.17 -14.70
N VAL A 65 -5.06 10.05 -14.90
CA VAL A 65 -5.69 9.99 -16.22
C VAL A 65 -6.38 11.33 -16.52
N ASP A 66 -5.90 12.03 -17.56
CA ASP A 66 -6.39 13.36 -17.92
C ASP A 66 -7.81 13.29 -18.52
N THR A 67 -8.81 13.61 -17.69
CA THR A 67 -10.23 13.53 -18.05
C THR A 67 -10.64 14.56 -19.10
N ARG A 68 -9.84 15.61 -19.31
CA ARG A 68 -10.07 16.60 -20.39
C ARG A 68 -9.86 15.98 -21.77
N ARG A 69 -9.14 14.86 -21.86
CA ARG A 69 -8.91 14.11 -23.11
C ARG A 69 -9.97 13.02 -23.35
N GLY A 70 -10.89 12.84 -22.41
CA GLY A 70 -11.96 11.85 -22.48
C GLY A 70 -12.31 11.33 -21.08
N ALA A 71 -13.60 11.02 -20.87
CA ALA A 71 -14.04 10.40 -19.63
C ALA A 71 -13.35 9.04 -19.43
N CYS A 72 -12.95 8.75 -18.19
CA CYS A 72 -12.51 7.41 -17.83
C CYS A 72 -13.69 6.63 -17.24
N PRO A 73 -13.98 5.40 -17.72
CA PRO A 73 -14.95 4.53 -17.09
C PRO A 73 -14.56 4.24 -15.63
N ALA A 74 -15.50 4.44 -14.72
CA ALA A 74 -15.31 4.12 -13.31
C ALA A 74 -15.48 2.61 -13.07
N ALA A 75 -14.66 2.07 -12.18
CA ALA A 75 -14.79 0.75 -11.58
C ALA A 75 -14.75 0.90 -10.06
N SER A 76 -15.55 0.08 -9.36
CA SER A 76 -15.43 -0.05 -7.90
C SER A 76 -14.42 -1.14 -7.59
N LEU A 77 -13.53 -0.86 -6.64
CA LEU A 77 -12.52 -1.79 -6.13
C LEU A 77 -12.60 -1.83 -4.60
N PRO A 78 -12.36 -2.98 -3.96
CA PRO A 78 -12.18 -3.01 -2.50
C PRO A 78 -11.06 -2.05 -2.06
N TYR A 79 -11.27 -1.29 -0.99
CA TYR A 79 -10.24 -0.39 -0.44
C TYR A 79 -9.06 -1.21 0.12
N MET A 80 -9.35 -2.36 0.71
CA MET A 80 -8.38 -3.34 1.20
C MET A 80 -8.67 -4.71 0.62
N THR A 81 -7.62 -5.53 0.45
CA THR A 81 -7.80 -6.95 0.13
C THR A 81 -8.34 -7.70 1.36
N PRO A 82 -8.99 -8.88 1.18
CA PRO A 82 -9.63 -9.59 2.28
C PRO A 82 -8.75 -9.84 3.51
N ALA A 83 -7.49 -10.28 3.32
CA ALA A 83 -6.60 -10.58 4.44
C ALA A 83 -6.14 -9.32 5.19
N VAL A 84 -5.95 -8.21 4.47
CA VAL A 84 -5.59 -6.90 5.06
C VAL A 84 -6.78 -6.31 5.80
N ALA A 85 -7.97 -6.35 5.20
CA ALA A 85 -9.22 -5.89 5.82
C ALA A 85 -9.52 -6.67 7.11
N ALA A 86 -9.31 -7.99 7.11
CA ALA A 86 -9.51 -8.83 8.29
C ALA A 86 -8.58 -8.41 9.45
N TRP A 87 -7.32 -8.08 9.17
CA TRP A 87 -6.38 -7.59 10.20
C TRP A 87 -6.83 -6.25 10.81
N TYR A 88 -7.14 -5.25 10.00
CA TYR A 88 -7.66 -3.99 10.56
C TYR A 88 -9.02 -4.19 11.24
N GLY A 89 -9.79 -5.19 10.81
CA GLY A 89 -11.01 -5.66 11.44
C GLY A 89 -10.81 -6.13 12.89
N THR A 90 -9.72 -6.85 13.19
CA THR A 90 -9.44 -7.26 14.59
C THR A 90 -9.10 -6.04 15.45
N GLN A 91 -8.38 -5.06 14.90
CA GLN A 91 -8.09 -3.79 15.58
C GLN A 91 -9.37 -2.98 15.83
N ALA A 92 -10.27 -2.91 14.84
CA ALA A 92 -11.57 -2.28 14.99
C ALA A 92 -12.39 -2.95 16.12
N ALA A 93 -12.47 -4.28 16.11
CA ALA A 93 -13.18 -5.05 17.13
C ALA A 93 -12.62 -4.84 18.54
N ALA A 94 -11.30 -4.78 18.68
CA ALA A 94 -10.65 -4.47 19.96
C ALA A 94 -11.02 -3.07 20.51
N ASN A 95 -11.44 -2.15 19.63
CA ASN A 95 -11.89 -0.80 19.97
C ASN A 95 -13.43 -0.67 19.96
N GLY A 96 -14.17 -1.78 19.98
CA GLY A 96 -15.64 -1.79 20.05
C GLY A 96 -16.36 -1.51 18.72
N LEU A 97 -15.65 -1.53 17.59
CA LEU A 97 -16.22 -1.36 16.25
C LEU A 97 -16.49 -2.72 15.59
N PRO A 98 -17.36 -2.80 14.55
CA PRO A 98 -17.59 -4.06 13.84
C PRO A 98 -16.31 -4.60 13.18
N GLY A 99 -15.99 -5.88 13.39
CA GLY A 99 -14.77 -6.50 12.83
C GLY A 99 -14.74 -6.62 11.30
N HIS A 100 -15.87 -6.40 10.63
CA HIS A 100 -15.98 -6.37 9.17
C HIS A 100 -15.92 -4.94 8.59
N LEU A 101 -15.75 -3.92 9.44
CA LEU A 101 -15.76 -2.50 9.05
C LEU A 101 -14.86 -2.21 7.84
N PHE A 102 -13.62 -2.67 7.88
CA PHE A 102 -12.64 -2.38 6.83
C PHE A 102 -12.91 -3.14 5.53
N GLY A 103 -13.60 -4.28 5.58
CA GLY A 103 -14.01 -5.04 4.39
C GLY A 103 -15.19 -4.40 3.65
N ALA A 104 -15.92 -3.49 4.29
CA ALA A 104 -17.05 -2.80 3.68
C ALA A 104 -16.64 -1.59 2.83
N PHE A 105 -15.40 -1.09 2.96
CA PHE A 105 -14.96 0.07 2.19
C PHE A 105 -14.60 -0.32 0.76
N GLU A 106 -15.18 0.40 -0.19
CA GLU A 106 -14.82 0.36 -1.60
C GLU A 106 -14.23 1.71 -2.03
N MET A 107 -13.54 1.74 -3.16
CA MET A 107 -13.05 2.96 -3.78
C MET A 107 -13.27 2.94 -5.28
N GLU A 108 -13.58 4.12 -5.81
CA GLU A 108 -13.65 4.33 -7.25
C GLU A 108 -12.24 4.45 -7.85
N ALA A 109 -12.02 3.73 -8.95
CA ALA A 109 -10.83 3.84 -9.79
C ALA A 109 -11.19 3.92 -11.28
N CYS A 110 -10.33 4.57 -12.05
CA CYS A 110 -10.39 4.61 -13.50
C CYS A 110 -9.97 3.26 -14.09
N ASP A 111 -10.85 2.66 -14.89
CA ASP A 111 -10.59 1.41 -15.60
C ASP A 111 -9.83 1.69 -16.91
N LEU A 112 -8.52 1.45 -16.88
CA LEU A 112 -7.64 1.65 -18.02
C LEU A 112 -7.93 0.72 -19.21
N ASP A 113 -8.52 -0.45 -18.95
CA ASP A 113 -8.75 -1.45 -19.99
C ASP A 113 -10.02 -1.13 -20.80
N ARG A 114 -10.92 -0.31 -20.22
CA ARG A 114 -12.11 0.23 -20.88
C ARG A 114 -11.89 1.62 -21.50
N LEU A 115 -10.67 2.15 -21.51
CA LEU A 115 -10.40 3.45 -22.12
C LEU A 115 -10.65 3.43 -23.64
N PRO A 116 -11.41 4.41 -24.19
CA PRO A 116 -11.66 4.51 -25.62
C PRO A 116 -10.36 4.60 -26.45
N VAL A 117 -10.25 3.76 -27.50
CA VAL A 117 -9.08 3.68 -28.39
C VAL A 117 -8.79 5.03 -29.07
N CYS A 118 -9.82 5.83 -29.36
CA CYS A 118 -9.70 7.14 -30.02
C CYS A 118 -8.97 8.20 -29.18
N GLY A 119 -8.77 7.96 -27.88
CA GLY A 119 -7.98 8.80 -26.96
C GLY A 119 -6.49 8.41 -26.89
N ARG A 120 -6.08 7.29 -27.51
CA ARG A 120 -4.68 6.83 -27.57
C ARG A 120 -3.88 7.54 -28.68
N ARG A 121 -4.20 8.79 -29.00
CA ARG A 121 -3.38 9.59 -29.93
C ARG A 121 -1.96 9.67 -29.37
N GLU A 122 -0.97 9.37 -30.20
CA GLU A 122 0.47 9.59 -29.94
C GLU A 122 0.84 11.08 -29.76
N GLY A 123 -0.14 11.95 -29.47
CA GLY A 123 0.10 13.32 -29.05
C GLY A 123 0.71 13.35 -27.66
N ASN A 124 1.54 14.38 -27.42
CA ASN A 124 2.33 14.63 -26.22
C ASN A 124 1.74 13.97 -24.95
N LYS A 125 2.27 12.77 -24.60
CA LYS A 125 1.88 12.03 -23.40
C LYS A 125 2.27 12.90 -22.20
N GLY A 126 1.34 13.13 -21.28
CA GLY A 126 1.66 13.87 -20.06
C GLY A 126 2.81 13.19 -19.33
N GLU A 127 3.81 13.96 -18.94
CA GLU A 127 4.88 13.50 -18.05
C GLU A 127 4.54 13.88 -16.62
N TYR A 128 4.48 12.87 -15.75
CA TYR A 128 4.02 13.01 -14.38
C TYR A 128 5.17 12.74 -13.40
N PRO A 129 5.44 13.65 -12.43
CA PRO A 129 6.38 13.40 -11.35
C PRO A 129 6.02 12.15 -10.54
N LEU A 130 7.03 11.49 -9.97
CA LEU A 130 6.85 10.30 -9.14
C LEU A 130 6.87 10.68 -7.66
N VAL A 131 5.87 10.25 -6.91
CA VAL A 131 5.88 10.21 -5.45
C VAL A 131 5.93 8.75 -5.01
N LEU A 132 7.01 8.34 -4.34
CA LEU A 132 7.10 7.04 -3.69
C LEU A 132 6.72 7.22 -2.22
N PHE A 133 5.85 6.37 -1.68
CA PHE A 133 5.30 6.52 -0.34
C PHE A 133 5.52 5.26 0.52
N SER A 134 6.19 5.41 1.67
CA SER A 134 6.36 4.35 2.66
C SER A 134 5.38 4.53 3.86
N PRO A 135 4.58 3.50 4.20
CA PRO A 135 3.65 3.49 5.34
C PRO A 135 4.29 3.69 6.72
N GLY A 136 3.47 3.79 7.78
CA GLY A 136 3.92 3.58 9.15
C GLY A 136 4.46 2.17 9.40
N PHE A 137 5.07 1.96 10.57
CA PHE A 137 5.42 0.61 11.04
C PHE A 137 4.15 -0.21 11.25
N GLY A 138 4.14 -1.47 10.79
CA GLY A 138 2.96 -2.34 10.89
C GLY A 138 1.83 -2.03 9.91
N ASP A 139 1.79 -0.83 9.34
CA ASP A 139 0.74 -0.40 8.42
C ASP A 139 0.94 -0.95 7.01
N SER A 140 -0.19 -1.26 6.37
CA SER A 140 -0.21 -1.58 4.95
C SER A 140 -0.26 -0.34 4.05
N ARG A 141 0.34 -0.44 2.86
CA ARG A 141 0.24 0.48 1.73
C ARG A 141 -1.19 0.88 1.38
N LEU A 142 -2.18 0.02 1.69
CA LEU A 142 -3.59 0.23 1.39
C LEU A 142 -4.24 1.26 2.33
N LEU A 143 -3.73 1.41 3.57
CA LEU A 143 -4.24 2.40 4.52
C LEU A 143 -4.16 3.83 3.95
N TYR A 144 -3.14 4.09 3.14
CA TYR A 144 -2.84 5.39 2.53
C TYR A 144 -3.49 5.60 1.15
N GLY A 145 -4.40 4.72 0.73
CA GLY A 145 -5.03 4.77 -0.60
C GLY A 145 -5.74 6.10 -0.90
N ALA A 146 -6.46 6.67 0.07
CA ALA A 146 -7.13 7.96 -0.09
C ALA A 146 -6.15 9.13 -0.35
N MET A 147 -5.04 9.18 0.41
CA MET A 147 -3.99 10.17 0.22
C MET A 147 -3.30 10.00 -1.14
N ALA A 148 -2.96 8.76 -1.51
CA ALA A 148 -2.33 8.48 -2.79
C ALA A 148 -3.23 8.84 -3.98
N ARG A 149 -4.54 8.57 -3.89
CA ARG A 149 -5.55 9.01 -4.86
C ARG A 149 -5.63 10.54 -4.93
N SER A 150 -5.59 11.24 -3.80
CA SER A 150 -5.63 12.71 -3.77
C SER A 150 -4.43 13.33 -4.50
N LEU A 151 -3.22 12.86 -4.22
CA LEU A 151 -2.01 13.29 -4.93
C LEU A 151 -2.06 12.92 -6.41
N ALA A 152 -2.46 11.70 -6.74
CA ALA A 152 -2.58 11.28 -8.13
C ALA A 152 -3.58 12.14 -8.92
N SER A 153 -4.72 12.49 -8.33
CA SER A 153 -5.71 13.37 -8.95
C SER A 153 -5.18 14.77 -9.29
N ARG A 154 -4.01 15.16 -8.75
CA ARG A 154 -3.32 16.43 -8.99
C ARG A 154 -2.16 16.32 -9.97
N GLY A 155 -2.01 15.18 -10.66
CA GLY A 155 -1.01 14.99 -11.71
C GLY A 155 0.32 14.44 -11.22
N TYR A 156 0.29 13.58 -10.19
CA TYR A 156 1.46 12.81 -9.75
C TYR A 156 1.22 11.33 -10.04
N VAL A 157 2.25 10.58 -10.43
CA VAL A 157 2.19 9.12 -10.24
C VAL A 157 2.60 8.85 -8.82
N VAL A 158 1.74 8.18 -8.05
CA VAL A 158 2.03 7.83 -6.66
C VAL A 158 2.22 6.32 -6.57
N VAL A 159 3.28 5.87 -5.92
CA VAL A 159 3.54 4.46 -5.66
C VAL A 159 3.59 4.26 -4.15
N THR A 160 2.66 3.49 -3.59
CA THR A 160 2.73 3.06 -2.18
C THR A 160 3.33 1.66 -2.10
N VAL A 161 4.10 1.38 -1.03
CA VAL A 161 4.79 0.09 -0.86
C VAL A 161 4.36 -0.62 0.44
N ASP A 162 4.11 -1.92 0.36
CA ASP A 162 4.11 -2.81 1.51
C ASP A 162 5.50 -3.38 1.71
N HIS A 163 5.93 -3.38 2.97
CA HIS A 163 7.16 -4.01 3.43
C HIS A 163 6.78 -5.32 4.14
N PRO A 164 6.86 -6.51 3.51
CA PRO A 164 6.48 -7.77 4.16
C PRO A 164 7.27 -8.06 5.43
N PHE A 165 6.66 -8.80 6.35
CA PHE A 165 7.11 -9.03 7.73
C PHE A 165 7.14 -7.79 8.65
N ASP A 166 7.02 -6.59 8.09
CA ASP A 166 6.79 -5.32 8.81
C ASP A 166 5.29 -5.03 8.82
N ALA A 167 4.70 -4.84 7.64
CA ALA A 167 3.26 -4.69 7.49
C ALA A 167 2.55 -5.94 8.02
N MET A 168 1.53 -5.73 8.87
CA MET A 168 0.89 -6.81 9.61
C MET A 168 0.14 -7.83 8.74
N ALA A 169 -0.26 -7.40 7.54
CA ALA A 169 -0.72 -8.29 6.49
C ALA A 169 -0.38 -7.71 5.11
N VAL A 170 0.18 -8.55 4.24
CA VAL A 170 0.43 -8.26 2.83
C VAL A 170 -0.10 -9.42 2.01
N GLU A 171 -1.18 -9.19 1.26
CA GLU A 171 -1.78 -10.18 0.36
C GLU A 171 -1.32 -9.94 -1.08
N PHE A 172 -0.60 -10.92 -1.62
CA PHE A 172 -0.07 -10.88 -2.97
C PHE A 172 -1.13 -11.33 -3.99
N PRO A 173 -1.01 -10.93 -5.27
CA PRO A 173 -1.94 -11.34 -6.32
C PRO A 173 -2.02 -12.86 -6.55
N ASP A 174 -1.01 -13.63 -6.13
CA ASP A 174 -1.01 -15.10 -6.18
C ASP A 174 -1.81 -15.74 -5.02
N GLY A 175 -2.42 -14.93 -4.14
CA GLY A 175 -3.16 -15.36 -2.97
C GLY A 175 -2.29 -15.65 -1.73
N SER A 176 -0.95 -15.57 -1.86
CA SER A 176 -0.07 -15.71 -0.69
C SER A 176 -0.19 -14.51 0.23
N VAL A 177 -0.19 -14.76 1.54
CA VAL A 177 -0.24 -13.71 2.57
C VAL A 177 1.03 -13.79 3.40
N ILE A 178 1.76 -12.68 3.50
CA ILE A 178 2.85 -12.51 4.47
C ILE A 178 2.36 -11.62 5.59
N ARG A 179 2.48 -12.07 6.84
CA ARG A 179 2.06 -11.33 8.02
C ARG A 179 3.25 -10.67 8.73
N GLY A 180 2.99 -9.60 9.46
CA GLY A 180 3.95 -9.04 10.42
C GLY A 180 4.22 -10.06 11.51
N ALA A 181 5.49 -10.38 11.78
CA ALA A 181 5.90 -11.58 12.52
C ALA A 181 5.20 -12.86 12.02
N ASN A 182 5.35 -13.19 10.74
CA ASN A 182 4.92 -14.46 10.15
C ASN A 182 5.69 -15.65 10.75
N ILE A 183 5.30 -16.02 11.96
CA ILE A 183 5.83 -17.13 12.74
C ILE A 183 4.82 -18.27 12.63
N SER A 184 5.31 -19.46 12.30
CA SER A 184 4.48 -20.66 12.23
C SER A 184 4.10 -21.10 13.64
N ASP A 185 2.81 -21.39 13.86
CA ASP A 185 2.30 -21.97 15.12
C ASP A 185 2.92 -23.35 15.42
N ALA A 186 3.62 -23.96 14.45
CA ALA A 186 4.34 -25.22 14.63
C ALA A 186 5.70 -25.07 15.35
N ASP A 187 6.17 -23.84 15.61
CA ASP A 187 7.39 -23.56 16.36
C ASP A 187 7.08 -22.90 17.72
N PRO A 188 7.03 -23.68 18.82
CA PRO A 188 6.68 -23.17 20.14
C PRO A 188 7.59 -22.04 20.66
N ALA A 189 8.88 -22.04 20.29
CA ALA A 189 9.83 -21.01 20.72
C ALA A 189 9.61 -19.69 19.97
N ALA A 190 9.13 -19.79 18.74
CA ALA A 190 8.74 -18.61 17.96
C ALA A 190 7.38 -18.07 18.42
N VAL A 191 6.42 -18.94 18.74
CA VAL A 191 5.11 -18.57 19.32
C VAL A 191 5.30 -17.81 20.65
N GLU A 192 6.19 -18.28 21.53
CA GLU A 192 6.49 -17.62 22.80
C GLU A 192 6.95 -16.15 22.62
N LYS A 193 7.76 -15.87 21.61
CA LYS A 193 8.23 -14.50 21.30
C LYS A 193 7.14 -13.60 20.71
N VAL A 194 6.12 -14.16 20.06
CA VAL A 194 4.98 -13.40 19.51
C VAL A 194 3.96 -13.07 20.59
N VAL A 195 3.70 -14.02 21.49
CA VAL A 195 2.75 -13.85 22.60
C VAL A 195 3.25 -12.82 23.62
N GLN A 196 4.58 -12.71 23.77
CA GLN A 196 5.19 -11.62 24.51
C GLN A 196 4.93 -10.31 23.76
N VAL A 197 4.18 -9.40 24.37
CA VAL A 197 3.96 -8.05 23.86
C VAL A 197 4.85 -7.11 24.66
N SER A 198 5.62 -6.27 23.96
CA SER A 198 6.42 -5.23 24.60
C SER A 198 5.49 -4.28 25.35
N GLU A 199 5.68 -4.10 26.66
CA GLU A 199 4.88 -3.15 27.43
C GLU A 199 5.07 -1.71 26.96
N ALA A 200 6.27 -1.39 26.45
CA ALA A 200 6.62 -0.05 25.97
C ALA A 200 5.91 0.29 24.64
N THR A 201 5.76 -0.70 23.76
CA THR A 201 5.25 -0.45 22.39
C THR A 201 3.88 -1.06 22.14
N ARG A 202 3.40 -1.96 23.02
CA ARG A 202 2.20 -2.79 22.83
C ARG A 202 2.22 -3.64 21.54
N TRP A 203 3.40 -3.89 20.97
CA TRP A 203 3.60 -4.75 19.81
C TRP A 203 4.29 -6.08 20.19
N PRO A 204 4.09 -7.16 19.41
CA PRO A 204 4.78 -8.43 19.65
C PRO A 204 6.30 -8.25 19.72
N VAL A 205 6.93 -8.80 20.76
CA VAL A 205 8.38 -8.75 20.98
C VAL A 205 9.13 -9.41 19.83
N ALA A 206 8.56 -10.43 19.18
CA ALA A 206 9.12 -11.01 17.96
C ALA A 206 9.29 -10.01 16.81
N VAL A 207 8.43 -8.98 16.72
CA VAL A 207 8.56 -7.92 15.72
C VAL A 207 9.56 -6.88 16.21
N VAL A 208 9.36 -6.30 17.39
CA VAL A 208 10.17 -5.16 17.87
C VAL A 208 11.58 -5.58 18.32
N GLY A 209 11.76 -6.82 18.75
CA GLY A 209 13.03 -7.39 19.23
C GLY A 209 13.90 -8.02 18.14
N HIS A 210 13.46 -8.07 16.88
CA HIS A 210 14.31 -8.55 15.79
C HIS A 210 15.42 -7.52 15.50
N PRO A 211 16.68 -7.92 15.23
CA PRO A 211 17.78 -6.98 14.99
C PRO A 211 17.51 -5.97 13.87
N ALA A 212 16.74 -6.37 12.86
CA ALA A 212 16.34 -5.51 11.76
C ALA A 212 15.34 -4.40 12.15
N TYR A 213 14.70 -4.50 13.32
CA TYR A 213 13.78 -3.49 13.88
C TYR A 213 14.38 -2.68 15.02
N THR A 214 15.71 -2.68 15.18
CA THR A 214 16.40 -1.68 16.00
C THR A 214 16.28 -0.29 15.37
N ASP A 215 16.24 0.76 16.19
CA ASP A 215 15.96 2.15 15.78
C ASP A 215 16.78 2.62 14.56
N SER A 216 18.00 2.11 14.38
CA SER A 216 18.87 2.49 13.25
C SER A 216 18.72 1.62 11.99
N HIS A 217 18.17 0.41 12.09
CA HIS A 217 18.15 -0.56 10.97
C HIS A 217 16.83 -0.57 10.20
N ALA A 218 15.69 -0.38 10.86
CA ALA A 218 14.39 -0.42 10.18
C ALA A 218 14.22 0.66 9.10
N PRO A 219 14.59 1.93 9.35
CA PRO A 219 14.57 2.95 8.29
C PRO A 219 15.49 2.60 7.11
N GLN A 220 16.63 1.95 7.36
CA GLN A 220 17.57 1.57 6.32
C GLN A 220 17.04 0.44 5.44
N VAL A 221 16.44 -0.61 6.03
CA VAL A 221 15.81 -1.69 5.25
C VAL A 221 14.75 -1.14 4.32
N ARG A 222 13.90 -0.23 4.82
CA ARG A 222 12.89 0.44 4.00
C ARG A 222 13.51 1.38 2.97
N SER A 223 14.59 2.09 3.30
CA SER A 223 15.38 2.87 2.32
C SER A 223 15.85 1.99 1.17
N ASP A 224 16.40 0.80 1.46
CA ASP A 224 16.88 -0.13 0.44
C ASP A 224 15.72 -0.67 -0.42
N ASP A 225 14.56 -0.95 0.18
CA ASP A 225 13.34 -1.34 -0.54
C ASP A 225 12.88 -0.22 -1.51
N LEU A 226 12.93 1.03 -1.07
CA LEU A 226 12.57 2.20 -1.88
C LEU A 226 13.55 2.40 -3.04
N SER A 227 14.86 2.32 -2.78
CA SER A 227 15.90 2.37 -3.82
C SER A 227 15.77 1.22 -4.83
N PHE A 228 15.43 0.01 -4.37
CA PHE A 228 15.17 -1.11 -5.26
C PHE A 228 13.96 -0.85 -6.18
N ILE A 229 12.87 -0.27 -5.68
CA ILE A 229 11.74 0.13 -6.52
C ILE A 229 12.18 1.16 -7.57
N LEU A 230 13.00 2.14 -7.18
CA LEU A 230 13.56 3.11 -8.11
C LEU A 230 14.45 2.44 -9.16
N ASP A 231 15.23 1.40 -8.82
CA ASP A 231 16.00 0.62 -9.78
C ASP A 231 15.08 -0.02 -10.82
N GLN A 232 14.03 -0.72 -10.37
CA GLN A 232 13.07 -1.38 -11.24
C GLN A 232 12.34 -0.40 -12.18
N LEU A 233 12.10 0.83 -11.70
CA LEU A 233 11.54 1.90 -12.52
C LEU A 233 12.58 2.45 -13.49
N HIS A 234 13.83 2.66 -13.11
CA HIS A 234 14.86 3.23 -14.00
C HIS A 234 15.31 2.25 -15.08
N ASN A 235 15.55 0.99 -14.73
CA ASN A 235 15.94 -0.09 -15.66
C ASN A 235 14.78 -0.60 -16.53
N ARG A 236 13.57 -0.09 -16.30
CA ARG A 236 12.32 -0.40 -17.03
C ARG A 236 11.76 -1.79 -16.80
N THR A 237 12.32 -2.61 -15.93
CA THR A 237 11.87 -3.98 -15.65
C THR A 237 10.38 -4.04 -15.32
N ILE A 238 9.89 -3.08 -14.53
CA ILE A 238 8.50 -3.07 -14.09
C ILE A 238 7.63 -2.05 -14.83
N ARG A 239 8.18 -1.20 -15.72
CA ARG A 239 7.39 -0.15 -16.38
C ARG A 239 6.26 -0.71 -17.24
N GLY A 240 6.53 -1.78 -17.99
CA GLY A 240 5.51 -2.43 -18.82
C GLY A 240 4.36 -2.98 -17.97
N PRO A 241 4.65 -3.91 -17.04
CA PRO A 241 3.64 -4.45 -16.13
C PRO A 241 2.91 -3.41 -15.27
N LEU A 242 3.62 -2.41 -14.75
CA LEU A 242 3.07 -1.39 -13.85
C LEU A 242 2.21 -0.35 -14.58
N LEU A 243 2.68 0.14 -15.74
CA LEU A 243 2.00 1.21 -16.47
C LEU A 243 0.97 0.66 -17.47
N GLY A 244 1.21 -0.50 -18.08
CA GLY A 244 0.30 -1.12 -19.04
C GLY A 244 -0.21 -0.14 -20.10
N ASN A 245 -1.53 0.05 -20.15
CA ASN A 245 -2.23 0.95 -21.09
C ASN A 245 -2.29 2.42 -20.64
N PHE A 246 -1.55 2.80 -19.60
CA PHE A 246 -1.55 4.15 -19.05
C PHE A 246 -1.18 5.21 -20.11
N PRO A 247 -2.03 6.23 -20.35
CA PRO A 247 -1.80 7.26 -21.37
C PRO A 247 -0.84 8.38 -20.91
N GLY A 248 0.16 8.05 -20.09
CA GLY A 248 1.14 8.98 -19.54
C GLY A 248 2.54 8.39 -19.47
N ARG A 249 3.51 9.19 -19.01
CA ARG A 249 4.89 8.78 -18.78
C ARG A 249 5.34 9.22 -17.39
N LEU A 250 6.31 8.50 -16.84
CA LEU A 250 6.98 8.86 -15.59
C LEU A 250 8.11 9.85 -15.86
N ALA A 251 8.10 11.00 -15.18
CA ALA A 251 9.24 11.90 -15.06
C ALA A 251 10.10 11.48 -13.86
N LEU A 252 10.99 10.50 -14.06
CA LEU A 252 11.82 9.95 -12.98
C LEU A 252 12.94 10.91 -12.51
N ASP A 253 13.23 11.96 -13.27
CA ASP A 253 14.05 13.09 -12.84
C ASP A 253 13.33 13.99 -11.80
N LYS A 254 12.03 13.76 -11.60
CA LYS A 254 11.14 14.46 -10.65
C LYS A 254 10.57 13.48 -9.64
N THR A 255 11.45 12.74 -8.97
CA THR A 255 11.08 11.80 -7.90
C THR A 255 11.17 12.46 -6.54
N VAL A 256 10.11 12.33 -5.74
CA VAL A 256 10.05 12.66 -4.31
C VAL A 256 9.69 11.41 -3.54
N VAL A 257 10.24 11.26 -2.34
CA VAL A 257 9.86 10.17 -1.42
C VAL A 257 9.16 10.75 -0.19
N MET A 258 8.01 10.21 0.15
CA MET A 258 7.25 10.60 1.33
C MET A 258 7.03 9.38 2.23
N GLY A 259 6.76 9.59 3.50
CA GLY A 259 6.31 8.50 4.35
C GLY A 259 5.76 8.98 5.68
N HIS A 260 5.06 8.08 6.37
CA HIS A 260 4.48 8.32 7.68
C HIS A 260 5.22 7.56 8.76
N SER A 261 5.47 8.17 9.92
CA SER A 261 6.12 7.53 11.06
C SER A 261 7.44 6.86 10.63
N LEU A 262 7.64 5.56 10.86
CA LEU A 262 8.83 4.83 10.37
C LEU A 262 9.09 5.00 8.85
N GLY A 263 8.03 5.11 8.04
CA GLY A 263 8.15 5.40 6.62
C GLY A 263 8.68 6.80 6.33
N GLY A 264 8.44 7.77 7.21
CA GLY A 264 9.00 9.12 7.17
C GLY A 264 10.51 9.10 7.43
N ALA A 265 10.95 8.40 8.47
CA ALA A 265 12.37 8.14 8.71
C ALA A 265 13.06 7.44 7.52
N ALA A 266 12.38 6.46 6.91
CA ALA A 266 12.85 5.81 5.69
C ALA A 266 12.92 6.75 4.48
N ALA A 267 11.94 7.66 4.33
CA ALA A 267 11.94 8.69 3.30
C ALA A 267 13.12 9.66 3.47
N ALA A 268 13.42 10.05 4.71
CA ALA A 268 14.60 10.86 5.03
C ALA A 268 15.91 10.10 4.74
N ALA A 269 15.97 8.81 5.06
CA ALA A 269 17.14 7.97 4.79
C ALA A 269 17.42 7.86 3.28
N VAL A 270 16.42 7.49 2.46
CA VAL A 270 16.61 7.33 1.01
C VAL A 270 16.88 8.66 0.31
N THR A 271 16.28 9.75 0.78
CA THR A 271 16.56 11.10 0.24
C THR A 271 18.03 11.49 0.43
N ARG A 272 18.68 11.00 1.49
CA ARG A 272 20.11 11.25 1.72
C ARG A 272 21.02 10.32 0.93
N SER A 273 20.59 9.08 0.64
CA SER A 273 21.45 8.04 0.08
C SER A 273 21.27 7.81 -1.43
N ASP A 274 20.13 8.21 -2.02
CA ASP A 274 19.80 7.95 -3.41
C ASP A 274 19.66 9.25 -4.22
N ALA A 275 20.66 9.55 -5.05
CA ALA A 275 20.73 10.79 -5.83
C ALA A 275 19.60 10.98 -6.86
N ARG A 276 18.79 9.95 -7.12
CA ARG A 276 17.60 10.05 -7.99
C ARG A 276 16.44 10.76 -7.29
N VAL A 277 16.46 10.81 -5.95
CA VAL A 277 15.43 11.46 -5.13
C VAL A 277 15.73 12.95 -5.01
N ARG A 278 14.77 13.80 -5.42
CA ARG A 278 14.91 15.27 -5.45
C ARG A 278 14.55 15.94 -4.13
N GLY A 279 13.82 15.23 -3.27
CA GLY A 279 13.41 15.69 -1.96
C GLY A 279 12.54 14.63 -1.28
N GLY A 280 12.26 14.86 0.00
CA GLY A 280 11.35 14.00 0.73
C GLY A 280 10.54 14.71 1.80
N ALA A 281 9.47 14.06 2.24
CA ALA A 281 8.61 14.54 3.31
C ALA A 281 8.46 13.46 4.38
N ASP A 282 8.80 13.86 5.60
CA ASP A 282 8.60 13.07 6.80
C ASP A 282 7.28 13.49 7.45
N LEU A 283 6.31 12.57 7.53
CA LEU A 283 5.01 12.80 8.14
C LEU A 283 5.01 12.13 9.51
N ASP A 284 5.43 12.86 10.54
CA ASP A 284 5.37 12.43 11.95
C ASP A 284 6.29 11.24 12.30
N GLY A 285 7.51 11.20 11.71
CA GLY A 285 8.55 10.18 11.92
C GLY A 285 9.78 10.62 12.71
#